data_AF-A0A7Y1TIS7-F1
#
_entry.id   AF-A0A7Y1TIS7-F1
#
_cell.length_a   1.000
_cell.length_b   1.000
_cell.length_c   1.000
_cell.angle_alpha   90.00
_cell.angle_beta   90.00
_cell.angle_gamma   90.00
#
_symmetry.space_group_name_H-M   'P 1'
#
loop_
_entity.id
_entity.type
_entity.pdbx_description
1 polymer ?
#
loop_
_entity_poly.entity_id
_entity_poly.type
_entity_poly.pdbx_seq_one_letter_code
_entity_poly.pdbx_strand_id
1 'polypeptide(L)'
;MKKLFVPFGTILIFILILSCLDGPKSREPYTITRTIDKSILDPDVSREMHKVIVKEVIPGNKYVYVLVEEDGRSFWISSGKQQLKKGETYFYNESILKTQFESKEHNRVFDTLYLVTSLIPEEHGKGVHGMSPGSSGDKQLEIVKKSIVEEQDSTAVFAGRISIADLVADPEKYAGKKIELKGMCTKVNIGIMGRNWVHLQDGS
;
A
#
# COMPACT_ATOMS: atom_id res chain seq x y z
N MET A 1 1.41 -39.86 79.92
CA MET A 1 2.39 -38.94 79.27
C MET A 1 1.82 -38.47 77.93
N LYS A 2 2.42 -37.47 77.29
CA LYS A 2 1.73 -36.57 76.34
C LYS A 2 1.46 -37.22 74.96
N LYS A 3 0.31 -36.91 74.37
CA LYS A 3 -0.06 -37.32 73.00
C LYS A 3 0.90 -36.65 72.00
N LEU A 4 1.46 -37.42 71.06
CA LEU A 4 2.17 -36.85 69.90
C LEU A 4 1.32 -37.07 68.65
N PHE A 5 0.76 -35.97 68.16
CA PHE A 5 -0.12 -35.90 67.01
C PHE A 5 0.75 -35.79 65.76
N VAL A 6 0.58 -36.70 64.79
CA VAL A 6 1.32 -36.64 63.51
C VAL A 6 0.59 -35.66 62.59
N PRO A 7 1.16 -34.48 62.24
CA PRO A 7 0.58 -33.65 61.21
C PRO A 7 0.73 -34.34 59.86
N PHE A 8 -0.40 -34.56 59.19
CA PHE A 8 -0.46 -35.07 57.82
C PHE A 8 0.42 -34.20 56.92
N GLY A 9 1.36 -34.83 56.20
CA GLY A 9 2.32 -34.11 55.38
C GLY A 9 1.62 -33.26 54.32
N THR A 10 1.86 -31.95 54.36
CA THR A 10 1.40 -30.98 53.36
C THR A 10 2.10 -31.22 52.02
N ILE A 11 1.57 -32.17 51.25
CA ILE A 11 1.80 -32.25 49.80
C ILE A 11 1.06 -31.08 49.16
N LEU A 12 1.73 -29.93 49.10
CA LEU A 12 1.28 -28.80 48.30
C LEU A 12 2.31 -28.52 47.20
N ILE A 13 1.95 -29.04 46.03
CA ILE A 13 2.49 -28.81 44.68
C ILE A 13 3.30 -27.50 44.57
N PHE A 14 4.62 -27.62 44.39
CA PHE A 14 5.52 -26.50 44.09
C PHE A 14 6.50 -26.85 42.95
N ILE A 15 6.00 -27.42 41.85
CA ILE A 15 6.67 -27.50 40.54
C ILE A 15 5.59 -27.36 39.47
N LEU A 16 5.71 -26.34 38.59
CA LEU A 16 5.10 -26.14 37.24
C LEU A 16 4.69 -24.68 36.93
N ILE A 17 5.60 -23.71 37.13
CA ILE A 17 5.54 -22.41 36.43
C ILE A 17 6.92 -21.98 35.92
N LEU A 18 7.50 -22.83 35.07
CA LEU A 18 8.56 -22.45 34.12
C LEU A 18 8.09 -22.73 32.70
N SER A 19 6.89 -22.22 32.37
CA SER A 19 6.42 -22.13 31.00
C SER A 19 7.32 -21.14 30.26
N CYS A 20 8.20 -21.66 29.41
CA CYS A 20 9.17 -20.86 28.67
C CYS A 20 8.45 -19.80 27.84
N LEU A 21 8.75 -18.53 28.08
CA LEU A 21 8.25 -17.39 27.30
C LEU A 21 9.02 -17.24 25.98
N ASP A 22 9.34 -18.35 25.32
CA ASP A 22 10.04 -18.37 24.05
C ASP A 22 9.05 -18.23 22.90
N GLY A 23 8.69 -16.98 22.61
CA GLY A 23 8.09 -16.61 21.33
C GLY A 23 9.03 -16.98 20.17
N PRO A 24 8.51 -17.16 18.95
CA PRO A 24 9.28 -17.72 17.84
C PRO A 24 10.51 -16.86 17.50
N LYS A 25 11.69 -17.35 17.87
CA LYS A 25 13.00 -16.83 17.46
C LYS A 25 13.30 -17.21 16.00
N SER A 26 12.53 -16.65 15.06
CA SER A 26 12.88 -16.66 13.63
C SER A 26 13.40 -15.29 13.22
N ARG A 27 14.63 -15.26 12.71
CA ARG A 27 15.27 -14.09 12.08
C ARG A 27 15.57 -14.34 10.60
N GLU A 28 14.87 -15.29 9.97
CA GLU A 28 15.05 -15.56 8.55
C GLU A 28 14.09 -14.72 7.71
N PRO A 29 14.59 -13.95 6.72
CA PRO A 29 13.75 -13.11 5.88
C PRO A 29 12.91 -13.98 4.95
N TYR A 30 11.62 -14.14 5.30
CA TYR A 30 10.67 -14.84 4.44
C TYR A 30 10.43 -14.03 3.17
N THR A 31 10.80 -14.59 2.02
CA THR A 31 10.55 -13.94 0.72
C THR A 31 9.06 -14.06 0.40
N ILE A 32 8.32 -12.95 0.54
CA ILE A 32 6.95 -12.86 0.02
C ILE A 32 7.00 -12.80 -1.48
N THR A 33 6.08 -13.56 -2.07
CA THR A 33 6.15 -14.04 -3.41
C THR A 33 4.65 -14.32 -3.75
N ARG A 34 4.06 -13.83 -4.87
CA ARG A 34 2.59 -13.83 -5.09
C ARG A 34 2.06 -13.78 -6.56
N THR A 35 1.47 -14.87 -7.07
CA THR A 35 0.84 -14.94 -8.40
C THR A 35 -0.59 -14.45 -8.27
N ILE A 36 -0.95 -13.45 -9.06
CA ILE A 36 -2.32 -12.96 -9.12
C ILE A 36 -3.17 -13.95 -9.93
N ASP A 37 -4.22 -14.48 -9.32
CA ASP A 37 -5.27 -15.20 -10.05
C ASP A 37 -6.10 -14.20 -10.85
N LYS A 38 -6.00 -14.27 -12.19
CA LYS A 38 -6.72 -13.39 -13.11
C LYS A 38 -8.25 -13.58 -13.06
N SER A 39 -8.78 -14.67 -12.50
CA SER A 39 -10.23 -14.92 -12.44
C SER A 39 -10.97 -14.05 -11.42
N ILE A 40 -10.26 -13.51 -10.43
CA ILE A 40 -10.79 -12.58 -9.41
C ILE A 40 -10.76 -11.12 -9.91
N LEU A 41 -10.04 -10.87 -11.00
CA LEU A 41 -9.89 -9.56 -11.59
C LEU A 41 -11.05 -9.28 -12.53
N ASP A 42 -11.79 -8.19 -12.30
CA ASP A 42 -12.70 -7.64 -13.30
C ASP A 42 -11.93 -7.46 -14.64
N PRO A 43 -12.35 -8.13 -15.74
CA PRO A 43 -11.63 -8.12 -17.01
C PRO A 43 -11.71 -6.77 -17.73
N ASP A 44 -12.71 -5.93 -17.43
CA ASP A 44 -12.88 -4.60 -18.04
C ASP A 44 -11.97 -3.54 -17.39
N VAL A 45 -11.32 -3.88 -16.27
CA VAL A 45 -10.38 -3.01 -15.55
C VAL A 45 -8.95 -3.24 -16.06
N SER A 46 -8.42 -2.32 -16.87
CA SER A 46 -7.00 -2.34 -17.23
C SER A 46 -6.13 -2.06 -16.00
N ARG A 47 -5.15 -2.91 -15.75
CA ARG A 47 -4.18 -2.79 -14.66
C ARG A 47 -2.77 -2.47 -15.15
N GLU A 48 -2.68 -2.07 -16.41
CA GLU A 48 -1.47 -1.47 -16.98
C GLU A 48 -1.11 -0.18 -16.22
N MET A 49 0.19 0.12 -16.18
CA MET A 49 0.72 1.29 -15.51
C MET A 49 0.90 2.40 -16.54
N HIS A 50 0.25 3.53 -16.29
CA HIS A 50 0.27 4.68 -17.18
C HIS A 50 0.99 5.86 -16.51
N LYS A 51 1.74 6.63 -17.31
CA LYS A 51 2.46 7.84 -16.89
C LYS A 51 1.98 9.01 -17.76
N VAL A 52 1.25 9.94 -17.14
CA VAL A 52 0.51 10.99 -17.83
C VAL A 52 0.92 12.39 -17.40
N ILE A 53 1.05 13.29 -18.37
CA ILE A 53 1.27 14.72 -18.13
C ILE A 53 -0.07 15.45 -18.20
N VAL A 54 -0.41 16.22 -17.16
CA VAL A 54 -1.68 16.97 -17.11
C VAL A 54 -1.63 18.21 -18.01
N LYS A 55 -2.50 18.26 -19.03
CA LYS A 55 -2.68 19.42 -19.93
C LYS A 55 -3.78 20.36 -19.46
N GLU A 56 -4.86 19.84 -18.88
CA GLU A 56 -6.02 20.61 -18.43
C GLU A 56 -6.69 19.93 -17.23
N VAL A 57 -7.29 20.72 -16.34
CA VAL A 57 -8.05 20.24 -15.18
C VAL A 57 -9.39 20.95 -15.15
N ILE A 58 -10.47 20.19 -15.25
CA ILE A 58 -11.85 20.66 -15.09
C ILE A 58 -12.38 20.12 -13.75
N PRO A 59 -12.56 21.00 -12.74
CA PRO A 59 -13.12 20.60 -11.45
C PRO A 59 -14.63 20.36 -11.58
N GLY A 60 -15.08 19.19 -11.16
CA GLY A 60 -16.49 18.89 -10.91
C GLY A 60 -16.79 18.82 -9.40
N ASN A 61 -18.05 18.52 -9.08
CA ASN A 61 -18.54 18.46 -7.71
C ASN A 61 -17.95 17.26 -6.96
N LYS A 62 -18.09 16.05 -7.54
CA LYS A 62 -17.60 14.78 -6.97
C LYS A 62 -16.33 14.23 -7.62
N TYR A 63 -16.13 14.53 -8.90
CA TYR A 63 -15.03 14.02 -9.71
C TYR A 63 -14.25 15.20 -10.32
N VAL A 64 -13.00 14.95 -10.70
CA VAL A 64 -12.19 15.88 -11.49
C VAL A 64 -11.93 15.24 -12.85
N TYR A 65 -12.17 16.00 -13.92
CA TYR A 65 -11.92 15.59 -15.29
C TYR A 65 -10.61 16.23 -15.76
N VAL A 66 -9.73 15.45 -16.35
CA VAL A 66 -8.34 15.83 -16.60
C VAL A 66 -8.00 15.51 -18.04
N LEU A 67 -7.57 16.49 -18.82
CA LEU A 67 -6.96 16.22 -20.12
C LEU A 67 -5.50 15.87 -19.85
N VAL A 68 -5.08 14.71 -20.33
CA VAL A 68 -3.72 14.20 -20.16
C VAL A 68 -3.10 13.86 -21.50
N GLU A 69 -1.77 13.81 -21.52
CA GLU A 69 -0.98 13.31 -22.63
C GLU A 69 -0.09 12.15 -22.19
N GLU A 70 -0.10 11.07 -22.97
CA GLU A 70 0.75 9.88 -22.86
C GLU A 70 1.09 9.41 -24.30
N ASP A 71 2.37 9.13 -24.58
CA ASP A 71 2.88 8.74 -25.90
C ASP A 71 2.42 9.64 -27.07
N GLY A 72 2.31 10.95 -26.83
CA GLY A 72 1.83 11.93 -27.82
C GLY A 72 0.33 11.85 -28.14
N ARG A 73 -0.43 11.01 -27.43
CA ARG A 73 -1.89 10.92 -27.52
C ARG A 73 -2.52 11.71 -26.38
N SER A 74 -3.50 12.55 -26.69
CA SER A 74 -4.30 13.26 -25.68
C SER A 74 -5.62 12.55 -25.43
N PHE A 75 -5.97 12.31 -24.17
CA PHE A 75 -7.26 11.73 -23.77
C PHE A 75 -7.72 12.26 -22.41
N TRP A 76 -8.96 11.96 -22.03
CA TRP A 76 -9.51 12.40 -20.75
C TRP A 76 -9.45 11.29 -19.70
N ILE A 77 -9.17 11.70 -18.47
CA ILE A 77 -9.29 10.87 -17.26
C ILE A 77 -10.35 11.51 -16.35
N SER A 78 -11.17 10.68 -15.70
CA SER A 78 -11.97 11.10 -14.54
C SER A 78 -11.51 10.34 -13.31
N SER A 79 -11.32 11.05 -12.21
CA SER A 79 -10.94 10.48 -10.91
C SER A 79 -11.72 11.16 -9.77
N GLY A 80 -11.68 10.56 -8.58
CA GLY A 80 -12.22 11.19 -7.37
C GLY A 80 -11.65 12.60 -7.15
N LYS A 81 -12.45 13.51 -6.58
CA LYS A 81 -12.06 14.91 -6.35
C LYS A 81 -10.75 15.03 -5.57
N GLN A 82 -9.73 15.53 -6.24
CA GLN A 82 -8.37 15.74 -5.71
C GLN A 82 -7.76 16.98 -6.35
N GLN A 83 -6.69 17.52 -5.75
CA GLN A 83 -6.03 18.72 -6.25
C GLN A 83 -4.90 18.33 -7.21
N LEU A 84 -5.05 18.70 -8.48
CA LEU A 84 -4.13 18.39 -9.56
C LEU A 84 -3.56 19.67 -10.14
N LYS A 85 -2.29 19.65 -10.55
CA LYS A 85 -1.61 20.79 -11.16
C LYS A 85 -1.36 20.53 -12.64
N LYS A 86 -1.60 21.55 -13.46
CA LYS A 86 -1.29 21.54 -14.88
C LYS A 86 0.22 21.53 -15.10
N GLY A 87 0.69 20.67 -15.99
CA GLY A 87 2.10 20.46 -16.32
C GLY A 87 2.84 19.45 -15.45
N GLU A 88 2.26 19.00 -14.33
CA GLU A 88 2.85 17.93 -13.51
C GLU A 88 2.51 16.53 -14.05
N THR A 89 3.39 15.58 -13.74
CA THR A 89 3.22 14.16 -14.06
C THR A 89 2.47 13.42 -12.97
N TYR A 90 1.56 12.54 -13.37
CA TYR A 90 0.86 11.62 -12.49
C TYR A 90 0.93 10.18 -13.03
N PHE A 91 0.83 9.22 -12.12
CA PHE A 91 0.68 7.81 -12.42
C PHE A 91 -0.75 7.34 -12.12
N TYR A 92 -1.25 6.42 -12.93
CA TYR A 92 -2.44 5.64 -12.60
C TYR A 92 -2.35 4.21 -13.12
N ASN A 93 -3.28 3.41 -12.64
CA ASN A 93 -3.61 2.04 -13.03
C ASN A 93 -5.11 1.86 -12.74
N GLU A 94 -5.65 0.66 -12.96
CA GLU A 94 -7.06 0.33 -12.67
C GLU A 94 -8.02 1.30 -13.36
N SER A 95 -7.89 1.35 -14.69
CA SER A 95 -8.70 2.20 -15.55
C SER A 95 -9.82 1.41 -16.22
N ILE A 96 -11.03 1.99 -16.22
CA ILE A 96 -12.16 1.52 -17.02
C ILE A 96 -12.36 2.51 -18.15
N LEU A 97 -12.25 2.04 -19.40
CA LEU A 97 -12.50 2.87 -20.57
C LEU A 97 -14.01 3.11 -20.74
N LYS A 98 -14.40 4.37 -20.95
CA LYS A 98 -15.72 4.79 -21.41
C LYS A 98 -15.57 5.66 -22.67
N THR A 99 -16.30 5.30 -23.71
CA THR A 99 -16.39 6.08 -24.96
C THR A 99 -17.72 6.83 -25.00
N GLN A 100 -17.75 8.00 -25.63
CA GLN A 100 -18.96 8.82 -25.79
C GLN A 100 -19.67 9.14 -24.45
N PHE A 101 -18.91 9.46 -23.41
CA PHE A 101 -19.47 9.78 -22.09
C PHE A 101 -20.02 11.22 -22.07
N GLU A 102 -21.34 11.36 -21.90
CA GLU A 102 -22.00 12.67 -21.75
C GLU A 102 -21.92 13.16 -20.29
N SER A 103 -21.19 14.25 -20.06
CA SER A 103 -21.22 14.96 -18.78
C SER A 103 -22.27 16.06 -18.80
N LYS A 104 -23.36 15.83 -18.07
CA LYS A 104 -24.41 16.83 -17.81
C LYS A 104 -23.91 18.02 -16.98
N GLU A 105 -22.91 17.80 -16.12
CA GLU A 105 -22.32 18.84 -15.27
C GLU A 105 -21.49 19.85 -16.08
N HIS A 106 -20.83 19.39 -17.14
CA HIS A 106 -19.98 20.23 -17.99
C HIS A 106 -20.56 20.46 -19.40
N ASN A 107 -21.81 20.03 -19.62
CA ASN A 107 -22.55 20.13 -20.89
C ASN A 107 -21.71 19.72 -22.12
N ARG A 108 -21.02 18.58 -22.03
CA ARG A 108 -20.09 18.10 -23.06
C ARG A 108 -20.03 16.58 -23.15
N VAL A 109 -19.70 16.07 -24.34
CA VAL A 109 -19.35 14.67 -24.55
C VAL A 109 -17.83 14.50 -24.45
N PHE A 110 -17.40 13.34 -23.95
CA PHE A 110 -16.02 12.89 -23.90
C PHE A 110 -15.88 11.66 -24.80
N ASP A 111 -15.17 11.79 -25.92
CA ASP A 111 -15.02 10.69 -26.89
C ASP A 111 -14.32 9.47 -26.30
N THR A 112 -13.31 9.73 -25.46
CA THR A 112 -12.53 8.73 -24.72
C THR A 112 -12.27 9.27 -23.32
N LEU A 113 -12.82 8.58 -22.32
CA LEU A 113 -12.71 8.90 -20.90
C LEU A 113 -12.30 7.64 -20.13
N TYR A 114 -11.14 7.66 -19.49
CA TYR A 114 -10.72 6.63 -18.55
C TYR A 114 -11.19 6.98 -17.15
N LEU A 115 -12.01 6.12 -16.55
CA LEU A 115 -12.37 6.23 -15.14
C LEU A 115 -11.27 5.54 -14.32
N VAL A 116 -10.61 6.26 -13.40
CA VAL A 116 -9.48 5.74 -12.61
C VAL A 116 -9.72 5.94 -11.11
N THR A 117 -9.24 4.99 -10.30
CA THR A 117 -9.39 5.04 -8.84
C THR A 117 -8.66 6.24 -8.22
N SER A 118 -7.46 6.58 -8.70
CA SER A 118 -6.62 7.67 -8.17
C SER A 118 -5.58 8.13 -9.19
N LEU A 119 -5.06 9.34 -9.01
CA LEU A 119 -3.92 9.89 -9.76
C LEU A 119 -2.83 10.20 -8.73
N ILE A 120 -1.67 9.57 -8.86
CA ILE A 120 -0.58 9.69 -7.89
C ILE A 120 0.49 10.60 -8.48
N PRO A 121 0.83 11.76 -7.86
CA PRO A 121 1.84 12.66 -8.40
C PRO A 121 3.21 11.98 -8.43
N GLU A 122 4.05 12.31 -9.40
CA GLU A 122 5.41 11.76 -9.49
C GLU A 122 6.27 12.11 -8.24
N GLU A 123 5.98 13.24 -7.58
CA GLU A 123 6.58 13.61 -6.29
C GLU A 123 5.80 13.13 -5.05
N HIS A 124 5.12 11.97 -5.11
CA HIS A 124 4.31 11.41 -4.01
C HIS A 124 5.07 11.13 -2.69
N GLY A 125 6.40 11.29 -2.66
CA GLY A 125 7.23 11.15 -1.46
C GLY A 125 7.39 12.43 -0.62
N LYS A 126 6.95 13.61 -1.10
CA LYS A 126 7.19 14.91 -0.45
C LYS A 126 5.88 15.65 -0.12
N GLY A 127 5.30 15.37 1.05
CA GLY A 127 4.17 16.16 1.56
C GLY A 127 3.14 15.39 2.40
N VAL A 128 3.53 14.89 3.58
CA VAL A 128 2.59 14.25 4.52
C VAL A 128 1.81 15.28 5.34
N HIS A 129 1.02 16.13 4.69
CA HIS A 129 0.00 16.93 5.38
C HIS A 129 -1.18 17.26 4.44
N GLY A 130 -2.38 16.78 4.80
CA GLY A 130 -3.63 17.39 4.35
C GLY A 130 -4.47 16.62 3.33
N MET A 131 -4.89 15.38 3.63
CA MET A 131 -6.10 14.79 3.03
C MET A 131 -6.97 14.13 4.10
N SER A 132 -8.24 14.53 4.16
CA SER A 132 -9.20 14.16 5.20
C SER A 132 -9.67 12.70 5.07
N PRO A 133 -9.91 11.97 6.18
CA PRO A 133 -10.35 10.57 6.15
C PRO A 133 -11.82 10.44 5.70
N GLY A 134 -12.02 10.24 4.39
CA GLY A 134 -13.33 10.01 3.78
C GLY A 134 -13.66 8.54 3.54
N SER A 135 -14.30 7.92 4.54
CA SER A 135 -15.19 6.73 4.47
C SER A 135 -14.86 5.58 3.49
N SER A 136 -14.47 4.43 4.04
CA SER A 136 -14.84 3.10 3.52
C SER A 136 -14.85 2.11 4.68
N GLY A 137 -15.97 1.41 4.88
CA GLY A 137 -16.26 0.67 6.11
C GLY A 137 -15.56 -0.69 6.21
N ASP A 138 -15.58 -1.25 7.43
CA ASP A 138 -15.07 -2.58 7.74
C ASP A 138 -15.60 -3.66 6.79
N LYS A 139 -14.67 -4.40 6.18
CA LYS A 139 -14.83 -5.84 5.93
C LYS A 139 -13.46 -6.52 5.93
N GLN A 140 -13.17 -7.11 7.07
CA GLN A 140 -12.04 -8.01 7.30
C GLN A 140 -12.10 -9.19 6.33
N LEU A 141 -11.00 -9.47 5.62
CA LEU A 141 -10.82 -10.67 4.82
C LEU A 141 -9.47 -11.33 5.14
N GLU A 142 -9.50 -12.65 5.26
CA GLU A 142 -8.41 -13.45 5.82
C GLU A 142 -7.18 -13.54 4.91
N ILE A 143 -6.01 -13.65 5.54
CA ILE A 143 -4.71 -13.74 4.85
C ILE A 143 -4.40 -15.20 4.54
N VAL A 144 -4.47 -15.58 3.26
CA VAL A 144 -3.99 -16.89 2.76
C VAL A 144 -2.77 -16.69 1.83
N LYS A 145 -1.72 -17.48 2.08
CA LYS A 145 -0.38 -17.48 1.42
C LYS A 145 -0.41 -17.84 -0.08
N LYS A 146 0.54 -17.30 -0.91
CA LYS A 146 1.54 -18.01 -1.79
C LYS A 146 1.99 -17.31 -3.14
N SER A 147 3.22 -17.67 -3.62
CA SER A 147 4.07 -17.41 -4.86
C SER A 147 3.41 -17.01 -6.19
N ILE A 148 3.99 -16.29 -7.22
CA ILE A 148 5.34 -16.06 -7.87
C ILE A 148 6.57 -15.68 -7.05
N VAL A 149 7.74 -15.99 -7.60
CA VAL A 149 9.12 -15.56 -7.24
C VAL A 149 9.65 -14.58 -8.32
N GLU A 150 10.89 -14.10 -8.21
CA GLU A 150 11.57 -13.10 -9.08
C GLU A 150 11.04 -11.65 -8.95
N GLU A 151 11.87 -10.62 -8.72
CA GLU A 151 13.34 -10.54 -8.69
C GLU A 151 13.90 -10.42 -7.26
N GLN A 152 14.93 -11.20 -6.93
CA GLN A 152 15.84 -10.87 -5.84
C GLN A 152 17.26 -10.74 -6.38
N ASP A 153 17.75 -9.51 -6.45
CA ASP A 153 19.18 -9.29 -6.50
C ASP A 153 19.80 -9.89 -5.23
N SER A 154 20.65 -10.89 -5.44
CA SER A 154 21.29 -11.69 -4.41
C SER A 154 22.57 -11.06 -3.85
N THR A 155 22.96 -9.88 -4.36
CA THR A 155 24.17 -9.14 -3.94
C THR A 155 23.92 -8.08 -2.87
N ALA A 156 22.66 -7.70 -2.62
CA ALA A 156 22.31 -6.58 -1.74
C ALA A 156 22.69 -6.80 -0.26
N VAL A 157 23.62 -5.99 0.24
CA VAL A 157 24.08 -5.98 1.64
C VAL A 157 22.94 -5.58 2.58
N PHE A 158 22.76 -6.30 3.69
CA PHE A 158 21.79 -5.95 4.73
C PHE A 158 22.34 -4.86 5.65
N ALA A 159 21.71 -3.68 5.65
CA ALA A 159 22.14 -2.50 6.41
C ALA A 159 21.49 -2.39 7.81
N GLY A 160 20.72 -3.41 8.23
CA GLY A 160 20.09 -3.45 9.56
C GLY A 160 18.75 -2.73 9.63
N ARG A 161 18.30 -2.46 10.87
CA ARG A 161 17.06 -1.75 11.16
C ARG A 161 17.33 -0.25 11.30
N ILE A 162 16.58 0.58 10.57
CA ILE A 162 16.66 2.05 10.59
C ILE A 162 15.27 2.67 10.79
N SER A 163 15.21 3.98 11.08
CA SER A 163 13.95 4.74 11.06
C SER A 163 13.58 5.22 9.66
N ILE A 164 12.33 5.62 9.47
CA ILE A 164 11.86 6.28 8.25
C ILE A 164 12.56 7.65 8.09
N ALA A 165 12.75 8.40 9.17
CA ALA A 165 13.51 9.66 9.15
C ALA A 165 14.96 9.46 8.66
N ASP A 166 15.69 8.45 9.14
CA ASP A 166 17.05 8.15 8.68
C ASP A 166 17.11 7.83 7.18
N LEU A 167 16.12 7.07 6.69
CA LEU A 167 16.01 6.68 5.28
C LEU A 167 15.70 7.87 4.37
N VAL A 168 14.83 8.79 4.82
CA VAL A 168 14.46 10.00 4.09
C VAL A 168 15.57 11.05 4.12
N ALA A 169 16.36 11.10 5.20
CA ALA A 169 17.51 12.00 5.32
C ALA A 169 18.66 11.63 4.37
N ASP A 170 19.04 10.34 4.31
CA ASP A 170 20.17 9.84 3.49
C ASP A 170 19.75 8.75 2.46
N PRO A 171 18.90 9.00 1.44
CA PRO A 171 18.44 7.93 0.54
C PRO A 171 19.57 7.19 -0.20
N GLU A 172 20.61 7.91 -0.64
CA GLU A 172 21.75 7.34 -1.36
C GLU A 172 22.55 6.33 -0.52
N LYS A 173 22.62 6.53 0.80
CA LYS A 173 23.32 5.64 1.74
C LYS A 173 22.70 4.23 1.78
N TYR A 174 21.42 4.11 1.44
CA TYR A 174 20.68 2.85 1.45
C TYR A 174 20.31 2.33 0.05
N ALA A 175 20.71 3.05 -1.01
CA ALA A 175 20.51 2.61 -2.39
C ALA A 175 21.15 1.22 -2.64
N GLY A 176 20.39 0.31 -3.25
CA GLY A 176 20.82 -1.07 -3.52
C GLY A 176 20.99 -1.98 -2.28
N LYS A 177 20.66 -1.51 -1.07
CA LYS A 177 20.81 -2.27 0.18
C LYS A 177 19.46 -2.80 0.67
N LYS A 178 19.49 -3.95 1.36
CA LYS A 178 18.32 -4.47 2.09
C LYS A 178 18.28 -3.82 3.48
N ILE A 179 17.15 -3.23 3.84
CA ILE A 179 16.92 -2.57 5.13
C ILE A 179 15.73 -3.21 5.84
N GLU A 180 15.70 -3.10 7.17
CA GLU A 180 14.53 -3.44 7.98
C GLU A 180 13.90 -2.14 8.52
N LEU A 181 12.58 -1.99 8.34
CA LEU A 181 11.80 -0.88 8.89
C LEU A 181 10.74 -1.44 9.84
N LYS A 182 10.44 -0.70 10.92
CA LYS A 182 9.37 -1.04 11.86
C LYS A 182 8.45 0.18 12.03
N GLY A 183 7.19 0.07 11.60
CA GLY A 183 6.18 1.09 11.83
C GLY A 183 4.76 0.53 11.82
N MET A 184 3.80 1.39 12.11
CA MET A 184 2.37 1.11 11.96
C MET A 184 1.94 1.34 10.51
N CYS A 185 1.29 0.35 9.91
CA CYS A 185 0.68 0.49 8.59
C CYS A 185 -0.62 1.29 8.71
N THR A 186 -0.71 2.43 8.02
CA THR A 186 -1.88 3.32 8.06
C THR A 186 -2.80 3.13 6.86
N LYS A 187 -2.28 2.68 5.71
CA LYS A 187 -3.04 2.39 4.49
C LYS A 187 -2.27 1.42 3.59
N VAL A 188 -2.99 0.55 2.88
CA VAL A 188 -2.42 -0.31 1.83
C VAL A 188 -3.21 -0.11 0.54
N ASN A 189 -2.52 0.22 -0.55
CA ASN A 189 -3.08 0.15 -1.91
C ASN A 189 -2.44 -1.04 -2.63
N ILE A 190 -3.26 -1.95 -3.12
CA ILE A 190 -2.83 -3.21 -3.75
C ILE A 190 -2.85 -3.02 -5.27
N GLY A 191 -1.89 -3.60 -6.00
CA GLY A 191 -1.90 -3.64 -7.47
C GLY A 191 -1.51 -2.34 -8.21
N ILE A 192 -1.28 -1.24 -7.50
CA ILE A 192 -0.85 0.03 -8.10
C ILE A 192 0.56 -0.10 -8.67
N MET A 193 0.75 0.29 -9.94
CA MET A 193 2.03 0.16 -10.66
C MET A 193 2.61 -1.27 -10.64
N GLY A 194 1.74 -2.30 -10.65
CA GLY A 194 2.15 -3.72 -10.52
C GLY A 194 2.77 -4.07 -9.17
N ARG A 195 2.64 -3.20 -8.17
CA ARG A 195 3.25 -3.27 -6.83
C ARG A 195 2.18 -3.06 -5.76
N ASN A 196 2.56 -3.29 -4.51
CA ASN A 196 1.73 -2.95 -3.35
C ASN A 196 2.36 -1.77 -2.63
N TRP A 197 1.57 -0.73 -2.39
CA TRP A 197 2.01 0.51 -1.76
C TRP A 197 1.50 0.53 -0.33
N VAL A 198 2.43 0.43 0.61
CA VAL A 198 2.16 0.43 2.04
C VAL A 198 2.53 1.79 2.60
N HIS A 199 1.55 2.52 3.13
CA HIS A 199 1.79 3.73 3.90
C HIS A 199 2.18 3.29 5.32
N LEU A 200 3.41 3.61 5.72
CA LEU A 200 4.01 3.21 6.99
C LEU A 200 4.39 4.45 7.80
N GLN A 201 4.11 4.43 9.10
CA GLN A 201 4.48 5.49 10.04
C GLN A 201 5.14 4.86 11.27
N ASP A 202 6.39 5.20 11.58
CA ASP A 202 7.12 4.67 12.73
C ASP A 202 7.16 5.61 13.94
N GLY A 203 6.71 6.86 13.75
CA GLY A 203 6.72 7.91 14.78
C GLY A 203 7.99 8.76 14.79
N SER A 204 8.88 8.58 13.80
CA SER A 204 9.95 9.53 13.46
C SER A 204 9.46 10.66 12.55
#